data_AF-A0A2W1EN66-F1
#
_entry.id   AF-A0A2W1EN66-F1
#
_cell.length_a   1.000
_cell.length_b   1.000
_cell.length_c   1.000
_cell.angle_alpha   90.00
_cell.angle_beta   90.00
_cell.angle_gamma   90.00
#
_symmetry.space_group_name_H-M   'P 1'
#
loop_
_entity.id
_entity.type
_entity.pdbx_description
1 polymer ?
#
loop_
_entity_poly.entity_id
_entity_poly.type
_entity_poly.pdbx_seq_one_letter_code
_entity_poly.pdbx_strand_id
1 'polypeptide(L)'
;MEYDTFSATQYNTSDPTSFAHTSARERWPIIITQGIDDVHRSLHHAKDESAISEGKAIVAELAKLKYELQHDRELTPIPDDGEPDVEAYNKELEAREKPKWHNVPWLYAECYLYRYTLVAGLAGQG
;
A
#
# COMPACT_ATOMS: atom_id res chain seq x y z
N MET A 1 -6.44 16.92 -7.42
CA MET A 1 -5.43 16.07 -6.77
C MET A 1 -4.17 16.16 -7.60
N GLU A 2 -3.06 16.55 -6.95
CA GLU A 2 -1.65 16.79 -7.37
C GLU A 2 -1.28 17.28 -8.79
N TYR A 3 -1.96 16.89 -9.86
CA TYR A 3 -1.71 17.39 -11.21
C TYR A 3 -2.15 18.85 -11.44
N ASP A 4 -2.94 19.42 -10.52
CA ASP A 4 -3.65 20.69 -10.74
C ASP A 4 -3.23 21.85 -9.81
N THR A 5 -2.15 21.70 -9.03
CA THR A 5 -1.70 22.78 -8.14
C THR A 5 -0.19 22.86 -7.98
N PHE A 6 0.35 24.01 -8.41
CA PHE A 6 1.65 24.64 -8.07
C PHE A 6 2.92 23.80 -8.30
N SER A 7 3.93 24.40 -8.93
CA SER A 7 5.22 23.79 -9.31
C SER A 7 6.14 23.47 -8.12
N ALA A 8 5.62 22.89 -7.03
CA ALA A 8 6.42 22.39 -5.94
C ALA A 8 7.09 21.08 -6.39
N THR A 9 8.42 21.02 -6.27
CA THR A 9 9.19 19.81 -6.55
C THR A 9 8.68 18.68 -5.66
N GLN A 10 8.14 17.63 -6.27
CA GLN A 10 7.68 16.44 -5.54
C GLN A 10 8.90 15.67 -5.02
N TYR A 11 8.86 15.29 -3.74
CA TYR A 11 9.83 14.34 -3.21
C TYR A 11 9.57 12.97 -3.84
N ASN A 12 10.57 12.42 -4.52
CA ASN A 12 10.47 11.14 -5.22
C ASN A 12 11.21 10.06 -4.43
N THR A 13 10.64 8.86 -4.36
CA THR A 13 11.26 7.69 -3.71
C THR A 13 12.55 7.23 -4.42
N SER A 14 12.84 7.76 -5.61
CA SER A 14 14.06 7.51 -6.37
C SER A 14 15.26 8.32 -5.87
N ASP A 15 15.07 9.47 -5.21
CA ASP A 15 16.17 10.35 -4.78
C ASP A 15 16.83 9.82 -3.49
N PRO A 16 18.07 9.30 -3.54
CA PRO A 16 18.74 8.69 -2.39
C PRO A 16 18.98 9.63 -1.21
N THR A 17 18.95 10.94 -1.44
CA THR A 17 19.16 11.96 -0.40
C THR A 17 17.85 12.42 0.23
N SER A 18 16.72 12.01 -0.34
CA SER A 18 15.39 12.41 0.11
C SER A 18 14.86 11.53 1.23
N PHE A 19 14.02 12.13 2.07
CA PHE A 19 13.24 11.41 3.08
C PHE A 19 12.32 10.35 2.46
N ALA A 20 11.88 10.55 1.21
CA ALA A 20 11.06 9.61 0.47
C ALA A 20 11.77 8.29 0.21
N HIS A 21 13.07 8.32 -0.07
CA HIS A 21 13.88 7.13 -0.31
C HIS A 21 14.02 6.27 0.95
N THR A 22 14.35 6.89 2.08
CA THR A 22 14.40 6.21 3.38
C THR A 22 13.01 5.69 3.78
N SER A 23 11.95 6.47 3.54
CA SER A 23 10.58 6.06 3.84
C SER A 23 10.20 4.80 3.07
N ALA A 24 10.48 4.75 1.77
CA ALA A 24 10.14 3.62 0.93
C ALA A 24 10.92 2.34 1.28
N ARG A 25 12.20 2.46 1.65
CA ARG A 25 13.07 1.28 1.85
C ARG A 25 13.15 0.79 3.28
N GLU A 26 12.88 1.65 4.26
CA GLU A 26 13.02 1.32 5.67
C GLU A 26 11.69 1.42 6.42
N ARG A 27 10.99 2.55 6.31
CA ARG A 27 9.80 2.82 7.13
C ARG A 27 8.59 2.00 6.69
N TRP A 28 8.26 1.98 5.41
CA TRP A 28 7.10 1.25 4.88
C TRP A 28 7.17 -0.26 5.15
N PRO A 29 8.30 -0.97 4.93
CA PRO A 29 8.41 -2.38 5.31
C PRO A 29 8.19 -2.64 6.81
N ILE A 30 8.65 -1.74 7.67
CA ILE A 30 8.45 -1.84 9.13
C ILE A 30 6.97 -1.69 9.46
N ILE A 31 6.29 -0.68 8.89
CA ILE A 31 4.85 -0.44 9.10
C ILE A 31 4.02 -1.66 8.66
N ILE A 32 4.31 -2.22 7.47
CA ILE A 32 3.58 -3.40 6.99
C ILE A 32 3.83 -4.61 7.90
N THR A 33 5.06 -4.77 8.40
CA THR A 33 5.40 -5.85 9.35
C THR A 33 4.63 -5.69 10.67
N GLN A 34 4.54 -4.47 11.19
CA GLN A 34 3.75 -4.18 12.39
C GLN A 34 2.27 -4.49 12.17
N GLY A 35 1.71 -4.14 11.01
CA GLY A 35 0.34 -4.51 10.64
C GLY A 35 0.11 -6.02 10.60
N ILE A 36 1.05 -6.80 10.06
CA ILE A 36 1.01 -8.27 10.09
C ILE A 36 1.01 -8.80 11.53
N ASP A 37 1.89 -8.28 12.38
CA ASP A 37 2.00 -8.69 13.79
C ASP A 37 0.72 -8.36 14.57
N ASP A 38 0.08 -7.22 14.29
CA ASP A 38 -1.17 -6.79 14.93
C ASP A 38 -2.36 -7.67 14.52
N VAL A 39 -2.44 -8.07 13.25
CA VAL A 39 -3.46 -9.04 12.79
C VAL A 39 -3.23 -10.39 13.47
N HIS A 40 -1.99 -10.88 13.50
CA HIS A 40 -1.66 -12.14 14.19
C HIS A 40 -2.04 -12.11 15.68
N ARG A 41 -1.76 -11.00 16.37
CA ARG A 41 -2.10 -10.84 17.78
C ARG A 41 -3.61 -10.81 18.01
N SER A 42 -4.35 -10.14 17.11
CA SER A 42 -5.82 -10.07 17.15
C SER A 42 -6.46 -11.45 17.00
N LEU A 43 -5.86 -12.33 16.19
CA LEU A 43 -6.35 -13.69 15.96
C LEU A 43 -5.97 -14.69 17.06
N HIS A 44 -5.03 -14.37 17.96
CA HIS A 44 -4.47 -15.31 18.93
C HIS A 44 -5.54 -15.97 19.83
N HIS A 45 -6.63 -15.25 20.10
CA HIS A 45 -7.76 -15.73 20.90
C HIS A 45 -9.05 -15.95 20.09
N ALA A 46 -9.00 -15.73 18.77
CA ALA A 46 -10.14 -15.98 17.90
C ALA A 46 -10.45 -17.47 17.88
N LYS A 47 -11.73 -17.81 18.03
CA LYS A 47 -12.25 -19.18 17.90
C LYS A 47 -13.18 -19.33 16.70
N ASP A 48 -13.56 -18.21 16.12
CA ASP A 48 -14.39 -18.15 14.93
C ASP A 48 -13.53 -18.47 13.70
N GLU A 49 -13.90 -19.53 12.98
CA GLU A 49 -13.12 -20.00 11.83
C GLU A 49 -13.13 -18.98 10.68
N SER A 50 -14.24 -18.25 10.49
CA SER A 50 -14.33 -17.16 9.52
C SER A 50 -13.33 -16.06 9.81
N ALA A 51 -13.30 -15.53 11.04
CA ALA A 51 -12.36 -14.49 11.44
C ALA A 51 -10.88 -14.95 11.30
N ILE A 52 -10.60 -16.22 11.61
CA ILE A 52 -9.24 -16.79 11.42
C ILE A 52 -8.88 -16.88 9.93
N SER A 53 -9.82 -17.30 9.08
CA SER A 53 -9.61 -17.39 7.63
C SER A 53 -9.39 -16.02 7.01
N GLU A 54 -10.24 -15.05 7.35
CA GLU A 54 -10.13 -13.64 6.94
C GLU A 54 -8.79 -13.06 7.37
N GLY A 55 -8.43 -13.19 8.65
CA GLY A 55 -7.18 -12.64 9.15
C GLY A 55 -5.94 -13.26 8.50
N LYS A 56 -5.98 -14.56 8.13
CA LYS A 56 -4.92 -15.19 7.33
C LYS A 56 -4.83 -14.62 5.92
N ALA A 57 -5.96 -14.32 5.28
CA ALA A 57 -5.99 -13.69 3.97
C ALA A 57 -5.38 -12.28 4.01
N ILE A 58 -5.73 -11.49 5.03
CA ILE A 58 -5.15 -10.16 5.26
C ILE A 58 -3.63 -10.26 5.43
N VAL A 59 -3.14 -11.18 6.27
CA VAL A 59 -1.69 -11.40 6.45
C VAL A 59 -1.01 -11.77 5.13
N ALA A 60 -1.63 -12.62 4.31
CA ALA A 60 -1.09 -13.02 3.01
C ALA A 60 -0.94 -11.81 2.06
N GLU A 61 -1.96 -10.96 1.98
CA GLU A 61 -1.91 -9.75 1.15
C GLU A 61 -0.89 -8.71 1.67
N LEU A 62 -0.80 -8.50 2.99
CA LEU A 62 0.22 -7.63 3.57
C LEU A 62 1.64 -8.15 3.33
N ALA A 63 1.84 -9.47 3.43
CA ALA A 63 3.14 -10.09 3.15
C ALA A 63 3.52 -9.95 1.67
N LYS A 64 2.56 -10.11 0.76
CA LYS A 64 2.74 -9.86 -0.68
C LYS A 64 3.09 -8.41 -0.95
N LEU A 65 2.35 -7.46 -0.38
CA LEU A 65 2.62 -6.02 -0.51
C LEU A 65 4.05 -5.67 -0.06
N LYS A 66 4.45 -6.17 1.11
CA LYS A 66 5.83 -6.00 1.62
C LYS A 66 6.86 -6.55 0.63
N TYR A 67 6.62 -7.74 0.09
CA TYR A 67 7.52 -8.35 -0.88
C TYR A 67 7.64 -7.48 -2.15
N GLU A 68 6.52 -7.04 -2.71
CA GLU A 68 6.49 -6.20 -3.91
C GLU A 68 7.24 -4.89 -3.72
N LEU A 69 7.03 -4.25 -2.57
CA LEU A 69 7.68 -3.01 -2.17
C LEU A 69 9.20 -3.19 -2.01
N GLN A 70 9.65 -4.23 -1.30
CA GLN A 70 11.07 -4.50 -1.11
C GLN A 70 11.81 -4.86 -2.42
N HIS A 71 11.09 -5.43 -3.39
CA HIS A 71 11.66 -5.85 -4.68
C HIS A 71 11.45 -4.82 -5.80
N ASP A 72 11.03 -3.59 -5.47
CA ASP A 72 10.79 -2.52 -6.44
C ASP A 72 9.88 -2.95 -7.61
N ARG A 73 8.82 -3.69 -7.28
CA ARG A 73 7.83 -4.11 -8.27
C ARG A 73 7.03 -2.90 -8.77
N GLU A 74 6.40 -3.09 -9.92
CA GLU A 74 5.46 -2.11 -10.47
C GLU A 74 4.21 -2.06 -9.59
N LEU A 75 3.70 -0.85 -9.35
CA LEU A 75 2.43 -0.65 -8.65
C LEU A 75 1.29 -1.20 -9.52
N THR A 76 0.35 -1.87 -8.88
CA THR A 76 -0.81 -2.48 -9.55
C THR A 76 -2.08 -1.66 -9.29
N PRO A 77 -3.13 -1.78 -10.10
CA PRO A 77 -4.40 -1.13 -9.78
C PRO A 77 -4.96 -1.63 -8.45
N ILE A 78 -5.48 -0.72 -7.64
CA ILE A 78 -6.18 -1.06 -6.40
C ILE A 78 -7.50 -1.76 -6.80
N PRO A 79 -7.82 -2.93 -6.23
CA PRO A 79 -9.11 -3.59 -6.49
C PRO A 79 -10.28 -2.71 -6.06
N ASP A 80 -11.35 -2.74 -6.85
CA ASP A 80 -12.58 -1.99 -6.55
C ASP A 80 -13.28 -2.56 -5.32
N ASP A 81 -13.50 -1.70 -4.32
CA ASP A 81 -14.26 -2.00 -3.10
C ASP A 81 -15.59 -1.23 -3.04
N GLY A 82 -15.98 -0.55 -4.12
CA GLY A 82 -17.19 0.25 -4.23
C GLY A 82 -17.04 1.69 -3.78
N GLU A 83 -15.88 2.10 -3.28
CA GLU A 83 -15.61 3.48 -2.88
C GLU A 83 -15.13 4.33 -4.07
N PRO A 84 -15.60 5.58 -4.21
CA PRO A 84 -15.31 6.42 -5.37
C PRO A 84 -13.84 6.89 -5.46
N ASP A 85 -13.07 6.76 -4.39
CA ASP A 85 -11.68 7.17 -4.36
C ASP A 85 -10.75 6.19 -5.10
N VAL A 86 -11.10 4.90 -5.19
CA VAL A 86 -10.33 3.88 -5.93
C VAL A 86 -10.18 4.25 -7.41
N GLU A 87 -11.26 4.70 -8.04
CA GLU A 87 -11.23 5.13 -9.45
C GLU A 87 -10.24 6.29 -9.65
N ALA A 88 -10.20 7.23 -8.72
CA ALA A 88 -9.29 8.36 -8.78
C ALA A 88 -7.82 7.92 -8.64
N TYR A 89 -7.50 7.02 -7.69
CA TYR A 89 -6.16 6.45 -7.56
C TYR A 89 -5.74 5.67 -8.81
N ASN A 90 -6.61 4.81 -9.34
CA ASN A 90 -6.28 4.00 -10.52
C ASN A 90 -6.08 4.85 -11.78
N LYS A 91 -6.91 5.88 -11.99
CA LYS A 91 -6.72 6.83 -13.09
C LYS A 91 -5.40 7.59 -12.96
N GLU A 92 -5.03 7.95 -11.74
CA GLU A 92 -3.78 8.63 -11.45
C GLU A 92 -2.56 7.69 -11.60
N LEU A 93 -2.73 6.40 -11.32
CA LEU A 93 -1.74 5.35 -11.58
C LEU A 93 -1.51 5.16 -13.07
N GLU A 94 -2.58 5.09 -13.87
CA GLU A 94 -2.52 4.92 -15.32
C GLU A 94 -1.83 6.09 -16.03
N ALA A 95 -2.00 7.30 -15.49
CA ALA A 95 -1.32 8.50 -16.01
C ALA A 95 0.20 8.47 -15.78
N ARG A 96 0.72 7.56 -14.95
CA ARG A 96 2.15 7.40 -14.67
C ARG A 96 2.76 6.32 -15.56
N GLU A 97 3.92 6.61 -16.12
CA GLU A 97 4.65 5.64 -16.94
C GLU A 97 5.42 4.65 -16.04
N LYS A 98 4.88 3.42 -15.92
CA LYS A 98 5.50 2.30 -15.17
C LYS A 98 5.93 2.67 -13.74
N PRO A 99 4.97 3.09 -12.88
CA PRO A 99 5.28 3.45 -11.50
C PRO A 99 5.82 2.25 -10.75
N LYS A 100 6.99 2.40 -10.13
CA LYS A 100 7.57 1.40 -9.22
C LYS A 100 7.66 1.95 -7.82
N TRP A 101 7.70 1.09 -6.81
CA TRP A 101 7.76 1.49 -5.40
C TRP A 101 8.91 2.46 -5.08
N HIS A 102 10.05 2.31 -5.77
CA HIS A 102 11.21 3.18 -5.62
C HIS A 102 11.35 4.24 -6.72
N ASN A 103 10.34 4.43 -7.55
CA ASN A 103 10.30 5.46 -8.59
C ASN A 103 8.88 6.02 -8.76
N VAL A 104 8.45 6.79 -7.76
CA VAL A 104 7.11 7.36 -7.69
C VAL A 104 7.10 8.56 -6.73
N PRO A 105 6.24 9.57 -6.93
CA PRO A 105 6.04 10.64 -5.95
C PRO A 105 5.66 10.07 -4.59
N TRP A 106 6.35 10.53 -3.54
CA TRP A 106 6.24 9.99 -2.20
C TRP A 106 4.81 10.08 -1.63
N LEU A 107 4.17 11.24 -1.77
CA LEU A 107 2.84 11.47 -1.22
C LEU A 107 1.80 10.52 -1.84
N TYR A 108 1.80 10.44 -3.18
CA TYR A 108 0.98 9.48 -3.90
C TYR A 108 1.24 8.04 -3.44
N ALA A 109 2.50 7.62 -3.35
CA ALA A 109 2.85 6.24 -3.00
C ALA A 109 2.52 5.88 -1.54
N GLU A 110 2.67 6.83 -0.61
CA GLU A 110 2.29 6.64 0.78
C GLU A 110 0.78 6.52 0.95
N CYS A 111 0.01 7.41 0.29
CA CYS A 111 -1.45 7.32 0.27
C CYS A 111 -1.94 6.03 -0.40
N TYR A 112 -1.34 5.66 -1.54
CA TYR A 112 -1.62 4.41 -2.25
C TYR A 112 -1.37 3.19 -1.35
N LEU A 113 -0.26 3.16 -0.61
CA LEU A 113 0.07 2.07 0.31
C LEU A 113 -1.03 1.87 1.35
N TYR A 114 -1.47 2.94 2.01
CA TYR A 114 -2.53 2.84 3.02
C TYR A 114 -3.87 2.43 2.39
N ARG A 115 -4.21 2.96 1.20
CA ARG A 115 -5.47 2.60 0.53
C ARG A 115 -5.50 1.14 0.10
N TYR A 116 -4.39 0.61 -0.40
CA TYR A 116 -4.25 -0.80 -0.76
C TYR A 116 -4.41 -1.71 0.47
N THR A 117 -3.82 -1.34 1.62
CA THR A 117 -4.00 -2.10 2.87
C THR A 117 -5.44 -2.12 3.37
N LEU A 118 -6.21 -1.06 3.13
CA LEU A 118 -7.64 -1.01 3.49
C LEU A 118 -8.44 -2.04 2.68
N VAL A 119 -8.22 -2.10 1.36
CA VAL A 119 -8.92 -3.06 0.48
C VAL A 119 -8.60 -4.50 0.86
N ALA A 120 -7.34 -4.80 1.19
CA ALA A 120 -6.96 -6.13 1.66
C ALA A 120 -7.74 -6.56 2.90
N GLY A 121 -8.12 -5.62 3.78
CA GLY A 121 -8.99 -5.86 4.93
C GLY A 121 -10.48 -6.03 4.60
N LEU A 122 -10.96 -5.45 3.50
CA LEU A 122 -12.37 -5.54 3.07
C LEU A 122 -12.63 -6.78 2.19
N ALA A 123 -11.65 -7.20 1.39
CA ALA A 123 -11.77 -8.39 0.53
C ALA A 123 -11.96 -9.70 1.30
N GLY A 124 -11.70 -9.70 2.62
CA GLY A 124 -11.94 -10.84 3.51
C GLY A 124 -13.36 -10.93 4.10
N GLN A 125 -14.24 -9.95 3.84
CA GLN A 125 -15.60 -9.86 4.41
C GLN A 125 -16.69 -10.51 3.53
N GLY A 126 -16.30 -11.22 2.47
CA GLY A 126 -17.20 -11.85 1.48
C GLY A 126 -17.48 -13.33 1.73
#